data_AF-C6BQ02-F1
#
_entry.id   AF-C6BQ02-F1
#
_cell.length_a   1.000
_cell.length_b   1.000
_cell.length_c   1.000
_cell.angle_alpha   90.00
_cell.angle_beta   90.00
_cell.angle_gamma   90.00
#
_symmetry.space_group_name_H-M   'P 1'
#
loop_
_entity.id
_entity.type
_entity.pdbx_description
1 polymer ?
#
loop_
_entity_poly.entity_id
_entity_poly.type
_entity_poly.pdbx_seq_one_letter_code
_entity_poly.pdbx_strand_id
1 'polypeptide(L)'
;MSLYVMQNMHGLIKIGRSANPVQRQQQLRSDGQCAVGLVAAFANAGHMEELAHTHLENHRVAFEWFSGDHFSRRAIEDLFKEQFVWPYEYQQAAAAAWIERQLDTGANRYWRRRERRVIKLLKSAALGIGICAQCGDGHYQLDADIGLMLGYPTVCIDSRKGETIVTGIRDGDRKRSEVPRYTRSMDAALTLWLPDVAVEHRVTHLRPVDCCLAALCDRWAFEVERLEAARAWK
;
A
#
# COMPACT_ATOMS: atom_id res chain seq x y z
N MET A 1 6.92 8.09 16.66
CA MET A 1 6.36 6.81 16.14
C MET A 1 7.50 5.81 16.02
N SER A 2 7.32 4.59 16.50
CA SER A 2 8.39 3.59 16.58
C SER A 2 8.40 2.70 15.33
N LEU A 3 9.59 2.25 14.94
CA LEU A 3 9.77 1.12 14.04
C LEU A 3 9.80 -0.17 14.88
N TYR A 4 9.21 -1.26 14.40
CA TYR A 4 9.21 -2.53 15.10
C TYR A 4 9.62 -3.67 14.17
N VAL A 5 10.22 -4.69 14.78
CA VAL A 5 10.45 -6.00 14.18
C VAL A 5 9.66 -7.01 15.00
N MET A 6 8.82 -7.79 14.33
CA MET A 6 8.03 -8.86 14.94
C MET A 6 8.22 -10.15 14.18
N GLN A 7 8.00 -11.29 14.83
CA GLN A 7 8.05 -12.61 14.19
C GLN A 7 6.79 -13.41 14.54
N ASN A 8 6.15 -14.04 13.56
CA ASN A 8 5.03 -14.94 13.83
C ASN A 8 5.50 -16.37 14.16
N MET A 9 4.59 -17.21 14.63
CA MET A 9 4.86 -18.60 15.03
C MET A 9 5.38 -19.51 13.90
N HIS A 10 5.25 -19.09 12.64
CA HIS A 10 5.78 -19.81 11.47
C HIS A 10 7.18 -19.32 11.07
N GLY A 11 7.74 -18.38 11.85
CA GLY A 11 9.06 -17.80 11.67
C GLY A 11 9.12 -16.62 10.70
N LEU A 12 8.00 -16.20 10.10
CA LEU A 12 7.96 -15.03 9.20
C LEU A 12 8.19 -13.74 9.99
N ILE A 13 8.93 -12.82 9.39
CA ILE A 13 9.36 -11.58 10.03
C ILE A 13 8.55 -10.41 9.45
N LYS A 14 8.06 -9.53 10.31
CA LYS A 14 7.36 -8.30 9.93
C LYS A 14 8.13 -7.09 10.42
N ILE A 15 8.41 -6.18 9.50
CA ILE A 15 8.95 -4.86 9.81
C ILE A 15 7.84 -3.84 9.54
N GLY A 16 7.53 -3.00 10.53
CA GLY A 16 6.57 -1.93 10.32
C GLY A 16 6.67 -0.83 11.36
N ARG A 17 5.78 0.16 11.29
CA ARG A 17 5.75 1.27 12.26
C ARG A 17 4.44 1.35 13.04
N SER A 18 4.53 1.75 14.31
CA SER A 18 3.38 1.99 15.19
C SER A 18 3.72 3.01 16.27
N ALA A 19 2.71 3.75 16.75
CA ALA A 19 2.84 4.53 17.99
C ALA A 19 2.89 3.61 19.22
N ASN A 20 2.26 2.44 19.14
CA ASN A 20 2.25 1.42 20.19
C ASN A 20 2.49 0.02 19.58
N PRO A 21 3.74 -0.47 19.56
CA PRO A 21 4.08 -1.79 19.02
C PRO A 21 3.40 -2.95 19.75
N VAL A 22 3.19 -2.85 21.07
CA VAL A 22 2.55 -3.92 21.86
C VAL A 22 1.08 -4.10 21.47
N GLN A 23 0.34 -3.00 21.34
CA GLN A 23 -1.04 -3.06 20.84
C GLN A 23 -1.09 -3.61 19.40
N ARG A 24 -0.11 -3.22 18.56
CA ARG A 24 -0.03 -3.71 17.19
C ARG A 24 0.26 -5.21 17.13
N GLN A 25 1.08 -5.74 18.03
CA GLN A 25 1.34 -7.17 18.17
C GLN A 25 0.04 -7.93 18.49
N GLN A 26 -0.76 -7.44 19.43
CA GLN A 26 -2.06 -8.04 19.78
C GLN A 26 -3.02 -8.06 18.58
N GLN A 27 -3.10 -6.96 17.84
CA GLN A 27 -3.90 -6.91 16.61
C GLN A 27 -3.43 -7.95 15.59
N LEU A 28 -2.12 -8.06 15.35
CA LEU A 28 -1.57 -9.03 14.41
C LEU A 28 -1.84 -10.48 14.83
N ARG A 29 -1.83 -10.77 16.15
CA ARG A 29 -2.20 -12.09 16.67
C ARG A 29 -3.65 -12.43 16.36
N SER A 30 -4.56 -11.49 16.62
CA SER A 30 -5.99 -11.65 16.35
C SER A 30 -6.28 -11.76 14.85
N ASP A 31 -5.73 -10.83 14.06
CA ASP A 31 -5.96 -10.72 12.62
C ASP A 31 -5.39 -11.88 11.82
N GLY A 32 -4.22 -12.38 12.26
CA GLY A 32 -3.49 -13.46 11.62
C GLY A 32 -3.79 -14.83 12.20
N GLN A 33 -4.64 -14.90 13.25
CA GLN A 33 -4.94 -16.11 14.03
C GLN A 33 -3.68 -16.93 14.34
N CYS A 34 -2.62 -16.24 14.77
CA CYS A 34 -1.31 -16.85 15.00
C CYS A 34 -0.60 -16.18 16.18
N ALA A 35 0.34 -16.90 16.80
CA ALA A 35 1.22 -16.28 17.78
C ALA A 35 2.20 -15.33 17.06
N VAL A 36 2.48 -14.19 17.69
CA VAL A 36 3.42 -13.17 17.21
C VAL A 36 4.26 -12.69 18.38
N GLY A 37 5.59 -12.72 18.25
CA GLY A 37 6.56 -12.16 19.17
C GLY A 37 7.01 -10.77 18.73
N LEU A 38 7.17 -9.84 19.67
CA LEU A 38 7.87 -8.58 19.44
C LEU A 38 9.36 -8.86 19.60
N VAL A 39 10.13 -8.71 18.54
CA VAL A 39 11.58 -8.97 18.52
C VAL A 39 12.34 -7.71 18.92
N ALA A 40 11.99 -6.56 18.30
CA ALA A 40 12.63 -5.28 18.60
C ALA A 40 11.66 -4.11 18.36
N ALA A 41 11.91 -3.01 19.06
CA ALA A 41 11.21 -1.75 18.84
C ALA A 41 12.17 -0.56 18.97
N PHE A 42 12.29 0.22 17.90
CA PHE A 42 13.17 1.39 17.82
C PHE A 42 12.33 2.66 17.94
N ALA A 43 12.47 3.35 19.06
CA ALA A 43 11.76 4.60 19.32
C ALA A 43 12.12 5.67 18.27
N ASN A 44 11.12 6.43 17.81
CA ASN A 44 11.27 7.51 16.84
C ASN A 44 11.85 7.15 15.46
N ALA A 45 12.08 5.86 15.18
CA ALA A 45 12.64 5.39 13.92
C ALA A 45 11.59 5.03 12.85
N GLY A 46 10.29 5.32 13.07
CA GLY A 46 9.22 4.88 12.17
C GLY A 46 9.34 5.37 10.72
N HIS A 47 10.06 6.46 10.46
CA HIS A 47 10.34 6.97 9.11
C HIS A 47 11.26 6.06 8.28
N MET A 48 11.98 5.12 8.92
CA MET A 48 12.91 4.19 8.28
C MET A 48 12.23 2.93 7.73
N GLU A 49 10.92 2.76 7.91
CA GLU A 49 10.16 1.58 7.47
C GLU A 49 10.33 1.33 5.96
N GLU A 50 10.15 2.37 5.15
CA GLU A 50 10.24 2.28 3.70
C GLU A 50 11.67 1.92 3.25
N LEU A 51 12.68 2.54 3.86
CA LEU A 51 14.07 2.23 3.60
C LEU A 51 14.41 0.76 3.90
N ALA A 52 13.92 0.24 5.03
CA ALA A 52 14.11 -1.16 5.41
C ALA A 52 13.42 -2.11 4.42
N HIS A 53 12.20 -1.76 4.00
CA HIS A 53 11.43 -2.53 3.02
C HIS A 53 12.11 -2.59 1.66
N THR A 54 12.74 -1.49 1.22
CA THR A 54 13.53 -1.44 -0.02
C THR A 54 14.81 -2.28 0.10
N HIS A 55 15.57 -2.14 1.20
CA HIS A 55 16.82 -2.90 1.39
C HIS A 55 16.58 -4.42 1.46
N LEU A 56 15.42 -4.84 1.96
CA LEU A 56 15.08 -6.24 2.19
C LEU A 56 14.14 -6.81 1.12
N GLU A 57 13.98 -6.14 -0.02
CA GLU A 57 13.03 -6.51 -1.06
C GLU A 57 13.20 -7.97 -1.52
N ASN A 58 14.45 -8.41 -1.71
CA ASN A 58 14.77 -9.78 -2.13
C ASN A 58 14.40 -10.86 -1.09
N HIS A 59 14.14 -10.47 0.17
CA HIS A 59 13.75 -11.36 1.25
C HIS A 59 12.25 -11.35 1.53
N ARG A 60 11.50 -10.52 0.81
CA ARG A 60 10.06 -10.34 0.99
C ARG A 60 9.31 -11.53 0.42
N VAL A 61 8.41 -12.11 1.23
CA VAL A 61 7.57 -13.24 0.81
C VAL A 61 6.21 -12.73 0.32
N ALA A 62 5.55 -11.86 1.11
CA ALA A 62 4.32 -11.20 0.70
C ALA A 62 4.03 -9.97 1.56
N PHE A 63 3.41 -8.95 0.97
CA PHE A 63 3.04 -7.70 1.66
C PHE A 63 4.23 -7.06 2.40
N GLU A 64 4.16 -7.02 3.73
CA GLU A 64 5.18 -6.49 4.64
C GLU A 64 5.83 -7.64 5.46
N TRP A 65 5.77 -8.88 4.95
CA TRP A 65 6.34 -10.07 5.57
C TRP A 65 7.54 -10.59 4.79
N PHE A 66 8.61 -10.88 5.53
CA PHE A 66 9.89 -11.38 5.06
C PHE A 66 10.09 -12.83 5.51
N SER A 67 10.91 -13.56 4.77
CA SER A 67 11.26 -14.94 5.10
C SER A 67 11.95 -15.00 6.47
N GLY A 68 11.73 -16.09 7.18
CA GLY A 68 12.37 -16.36 8.46
C GLY A 68 13.69 -17.11 8.35
N ASP A 69 14.17 -17.38 7.14
CA ASP A 69 15.40 -18.14 6.92
C ASP A 69 16.66 -17.42 7.43
N HIS A 70 17.76 -18.16 7.49
CA HIS A 70 19.04 -17.65 7.96
C HIS A 70 19.51 -16.41 7.19
N PHE A 71 19.33 -16.38 5.86
CA PHE A 71 19.77 -15.27 5.03
C PHE A 71 18.99 -13.99 5.33
N SER A 72 17.67 -14.10 5.51
CA SER A 72 16.79 -12.99 5.80
C SER A 72 17.00 -12.43 7.19
N ARG A 73 17.18 -13.31 8.20
CA ARG A 73 17.55 -12.89 9.55
C ARG A 73 18.86 -12.11 9.56
N ARG A 74 19.89 -12.64 8.89
CA ARG A 74 21.20 -11.98 8.80
C ARG A 74 21.11 -10.63 8.10
N ALA A 75 20.38 -10.52 6.99
CA ALA A 75 20.18 -9.25 6.30
C ALA A 75 19.49 -8.20 7.18
N ILE A 76 18.53 -8.63 8.01
CA ILE A 76 17.83 -7.77 8.97
C ILE A 76 18.79 -7.33 10.09
N GLU A 77 19.56 -8.26 10.65
CA GLU A 77 20.57 -7.98 11.68
C GLU A 77 21.64 -7.01 11.16
N ASP A 78 22.12 -7.21 9.93
CA ASP A 78 23.08 -6.33 9.27
C ASP A 78 22.51 -4.92 9.04
N LEU A 79 21.23 -4.82 8.64
CA LEU A 79 20.54 -3.53 8.43
C LEU A 79 20.44 -2.73 9.72
N PHE A 80 20.10 -3.38 10.84
CA PHE A 80 19.94 -2.73 12.14
C PHE A 80 21.23 -2.69 12.97
N LYS A 81 22.29 -3.37 12.52
CA LYS A 81 23.55 -3.56 13.26
C LYS A 81 23.33 -4.15 14.65
N GLU A 82 22.39 -5.07 14.76
CA GLU A 82 21.96 -5.67 16.02
C GLU A 82 21.69 -7.16 15.82
N GLN A 83 22.04 -7.99 16.82
CA GLN A 83 21.69 -9.41 16.84
C GLN A 83 20.36 -9.59 17.56
N PHE A 84 19.45 -10.33 16.94
CA PHE A 84 18.11 -10.53 17.51
C PHE A 84 17.93 -11.93 18.06
N VAL A 85 17.13 -12.03 19.13
CA VAL A 85 16.61 -13.31 19.62
C VAL A 85 15.32 -13.62 18.88
N TRP A 86 15.38 -14.58 17.97
CA TRP A 86 14.23 -14.99 17.15
C TRP A 86 13.37 -16.01 17.90
N PRO A 87 12.13 -15.67 18.30
CA PRO A 87 11.30 -16.53 19.16
C PRO A 87 10.80 -17.81 18.48
N TYR A 88 10.81 -17.87 17.15
CA TYR A 88 10.26 -19.00 16.40
C TYR A 88 11.22 -19.47 15.30
N GLU A 89 11.27 -20.77 15.07
CA GLU A 89 11.95 -21.34 13.91
C GLU A 89 11.16 -21.11 12.63
N TYR A 90 11.88 -21.02 11.51
CA TYR A 90 11.25 -20.85 10.22
C TYR A 90 10.77 -22.18 9.66
N GLN A 91 9.46 -22.28 9.46
CA GLN A 91 8.80 -23.48 8.96
C GLN A 91 8.27 -23.20 7.55
N GLN A 92 9.08 -23.44 6.52
CA GLN A 92 8.79 -23.02 5.14
C GLN A 92 7.39 -23.41 4.66
N ALA A 93 6.97 -24.67 4.85
CA ALA A 93 5.66 -25.14 4.43
C ALA A 93 4.51 -24.46 5.20
N ALA A 94 4.63 -24.34 6.52
CA ALA A 94 3.62 -23.70 7.36
C ALA A 94 3.53 -22.18 7.10
N ALA A 95 4.67 -21.54 6.85
CA ALA A 95 4.76 -20.13 6.48
C ALA A 95 4.08 -19.88 5.13
N ALA A 96 4.34 -20.70 4.12
CA ALA A 96 3.68 -20.62 2.82
C ALA A 96 2.16 -20.77 2.93
N ALA A 97 1.68 -21.81 3.62
CA ALA A 97 0.25 -22.03 3.85
C ALA A 97 -0.41 -20.90 4.65
N TRP A 98 0.32 -20.30 5.62
CA TRP A 98 -0.18 -19.14 6.35
C TRP A 98 -0.28 -17.91 5.46
N ILE A 99 0.73 -17.64 4.62
CA ILE A 99 0.69 -16.53 3.66
C ILE A 99 -0.45 -16.70 2.67
N GLU A 100 -0.69 -17.90 2.16
CA GLU A 100 -1.81 -18.18 1.25
C GLU A 100 -3.16 -17.83 1.89
N ARG A 101 -3.43 -18.30 3.12
CA ARG A 101 -4.62 -17.91 3.89
C ARG A 101 -4.69 -16.40 4.15
N GLN A 102 -3.55 -15.75 4.35
CA GLN A 102 -3.47 -14.29 4.50
C GLN A 102 -3.57 -13.55 3.16
N LEU A 103 -3.34 -14.16 2.01
CA LEU A 103 -3.64 -13.56 0.71
C LEU A 103 -5.16 -13.57 0.50
N ASP A 104 -5.82 -14.68 0.82
CA ASP A 104 -7.28 -14.78 0.73
C ASP A 104 -8.00 -13.78 1.66
N THR A 105 -7.46 -13.54 2.86
CA THR A 105 -8.06 -12.64 3.86
C THR A 105 -7.45 -11.23 3.90
N GLY A 106 -6.19 -11.10 3.50
CA GLY A 106 -5.35 -9.90 3.65
C GLY A 106 -5.11 -9.14 2.35
N ALA A 107 -5.25 -9.75 1.17
CA ALA A 107 -5.34 -9.00 -0.08
C ALA A 107 -6.51 -8.01 0.01
N ASN A 108 -7.66 -8.46 0.50
CA ASN A 108 -8.81 -7.60 0.78
C ASN A 108 -8.48 -6.46 1.76
N ARG A 109 -7.67 -6.67 2.80
CA ARG A 109 -7.32 -5.61 3.77
C ARG A 109 -6.26 -4.64 3.26
N TYR A 110 -5.21 -5.14 2.59
CA TYR A 110 -4.16 -4.33 1.97
C TYR A 110 -4.74 -3.47 0.84
N TRP A 111 -5.50 -4.09 -0.06
CA TRP A 111 -6.21 -3.38 -1.13
C TRP A 111 -7.21 -2.39 -0.55
N ARG A 112 -8.03 -2.76 0.45
CA ARG A 112 -8.92 -1.79 1.13
C ARG A 112 -8.19 -0.63 1.79
N ARG A 113 -7.00 -0.85 2.38
CA ARG A 113 -6.22 0.25 2.96
C ARG A 113 -5.69 1.18 1.86
N ARG A 114 -5.26 0.61 0.73
CA ARG A 114 -4.76 1.37 -0.42
C ARG A 114 -5.90 2.11 -1.13
N GLU A 115 -7.06 1.49 -1.33
CA GLU A 115 -8.33 2.09 -1.77
C GLU A 115 -8.67 3.30 -0.91
N ARG A 116 -8.74 3.13 0.42
CA ARG A 116 -9.02 4.23 1.35
C ARG A 116 -8.00 5.37 1.25
N ARG A 117 -6.72 5.05 1.01
CA ARG A 117 -5.67 6.05 0.82
C ARG A 117 -5.90 6.84 -0.49
N VAL A 118 -6.15 6.15 -1.59
CA VAL A 118 -6.41 6.77 -2.90
C VAL A 118 -7.65 7.67 -2.83
N ILE A 119 -8.76 7.18 -2.27
CA ILE A 119 -9.98 7.98 -2.07
C ILE A 119 -9.69 9.22 -1.20
N LYS A 120 -8.95 9.07 -0.10
CA LYS A 120 -8.59 10.20 0.77
C LYS A 120 -7.75 11.26 0.04
N LEU A 121 -6.80 10.83 -0.80
CA LEU A 121 -5.96 11.73 -1.58
C LEU A 121 -6.76 12.45 -2.66
N LEU A 122 -7.62 11.73 -3.40
CA LEU A 122 -8.53 12.30 -4.39
C LEU A 122 -9.48 13.33 -3.76
N LYS A 123 -10.07 13.02 -2.60
CA LYS A 123 -10.92 13.97 -1.87
C LYS A 123 -10.16 15.22 -1.45
N SER A 124 -8.92 15.06 -0.97
CA SER A 124 -8.09 16.19 -0.56
C SER A 124 -7.75 17.06 -1.77
N ALA A 125 -7.43 16.46 -2.92
CA ALA A 125 -7.20 17.18 -4.17
C ALA A 125 -8.47 17.92 -4.66
N ALA A 126 -9.63 17.25 -4.67
CA ALA A 126 -10.90 17.83 -5.07
C ALA A 126 -11.32 19.04 -4.21
N LEU A 127 -11.04 18.98 -2.90
CA LEU A 127 -11.30 20.06 -1.94
C LEU A 127 -10.21 21.14 -1.89
N GLY A 128 -9.12 20.98 -2.65
CA GLY A 128 -8.00 21.93 -2.61
C GLY A 128 -7.23 21.93 -1.29
N ILE A 129 -7.14 20.79 -0.60
CA ILE A 129 -6.44 20.62 0.68
C ILE A 129 -5.25 19.64 0.56
N GLY A 130 -4.11 19.96 1.17
CA GLY A 130 -2.94 19.06 1.29
C GLY A 130 -2.03 19.03 0.06
N ILE A 131 -1.10 18.08 0.01
CA ILE A 131 -0.02 18.02 -1.01
C ILE A 131 -0.58 17.95 -2.43
N CYS A 132 -1.69 17.24 -2.65
CA CYS A 132 -2.29 17.11 -3.98
C CYS A 132 -3.07 18.35 -4.44
N ALA A 133 -3.39 19.28 -3.53
CA ALA A 133 -4.13 20.50 -3.85
C ALA A 133 -3.32 21.50 -4.68
N GLN A 134 -2.00 21.54 -4.44
CA GLN A 134 -1.09 22.44 -5.15
C GLN A 134 -0.97 22.10 -6.64
N CYS A 135 -1.44 20.91 -7.04
CA CYS A 135 -1.29 20.41 -8.40
C CYS A 135 -2.57 20.43 -9.24
N GLY A 136 -3.73 20.85 -8.69
CA GLY A 136 -5.02 21.12 -9.40
C GLY A 136 -5.65 19.95 -10.17
N ASP A 137 -4.87 19.37 -11.07
CA ASP A 137 -5.16 18.28 -12.00
C ASP A 137 -4.49 16.97 -11.54
N GLY A 138 -4.05 16.88 -10.29
CA GLY A 138 -3.48 15.65 -9.72
C GLY A 138 -1.98 15.43 -9.92
N HIS A 139 -1.50 14.32 -9.34
CA HIS A 139 -0.09 14.06 -9.06
C HIS A 139 0.32 12.70 -9.63
N TYR A 140 1.51 12.59 -10.22
CA TYR A 140 1.99 11.35 -10.85
C TYR A 140 1.94 10.14 -9.90
N GLN A 141 2.29 10.34 -8.63
CA GLN A 141 2.16 9.29 -7.62
C GLN A 141 0.72 8.79 -7.43
N LEU A 142 -0.29 9.66 -7.56
CA LEU A 142 -1.69 9.29 -7.40
C LEU A 142 -2.20 8.48 -8.60
N ASP A 143 -1.84 8.90 -9.82
CA ASP A 143 -2.13 8.11 -11.04
C ASP A 143 -1.43 6.73 -10.98
N ALA A 144 -0.21 6.69 -10.46
CA ALA A 144 0.54 5.45 -10.25
C ALA A 144 -0.15 4.53 -9.23
N ASP A 145 -0.62 5.09 -8.12
CA ASP A 145 -1.39 4.36 -7.11
C ASP A 145 -2.71 3.82 -7.67
N ILE A 146 -3.44 4.60 -8.49
CA ILE A 146 -4.65 4.15 -9.19
C ILE A 146 -4.30 3.03 -10.18
N GLY A 147 -3.21 3.17 -10.95
CA GLY A 147 -2.75 2.14 -11.87
C GLY A 147 -2.48 0.81 -11.17
N LEU A 148 -1.72 0.81 -10.08
CA LEU A 148 -1.46 -0.41 -9.31
C LEU A 148 -2.76 -1.08 -8.83
N MET A 149 -3.78 -0.30 -8.47
CA MET A 149 -5.10 -0.83 -8.07
C MET A 149 -5.85 -1.50 -9.24
N LEU A 150 -5.62 -1.06 -10.47
CA LEU A 150 -6.25 -1.62 -11.67
C LEU A 150 -5.51 -2.85 -12.23
N GLY A 151 -4.48 -3.33 -11.52
CA GLY A 151 -3.74 -4.54 -11.89
C GLY A 151 -2.47 -4.28 -12.70
N TYR A 152 -2.00 -3.04 -12.80
CA TYR A 152 -0.65 -2.80 -13.31
C TYR A 152 0.37 -3.29 -12.27
N PRO A 153 1.30 -4.21 -12.63
CA PRO A 153 2.10 -4.95 -11.64
C PRO A 153 3.19 -4.12 -10.97
N THR A 154 3.77 -3.19 -11.72
CA THR A 154 4.81 -2.26 -11.25
C THR A 154 4.61 -0.96 -11.99
N VAL A 155 4.75 0.18 -11.31
CA VAL A 155 4.62 1.51 -11.90
C VAL A 155 5.85 2.33 -11.53
N CYS A 156 6.44 3.03 -12.50
CA CYS A 156 7.59 3.91 -12.29
C CYS A 156 7.45 5.19 -13.11
N ILE A 157 8.15 6.25 -12.68
CA ILE A 157 8.14 7.56 -13.36
C ILE A 157 9.26 7.59 -14.39
N ASP A 158 8.90 7.86 -15.64
CA ASP A 158 9.82 8.08 -16.75
C ASP A 158 10.17 9.56 -16.89
N SER A 159 11.26 9.98 -16.24
CA SER A 159 11.78 11.34 -16.36
C SER A 159 12.26 11.70 -17.77
N ARG A 160 12.61 10.72 -18.63
CA ARG A 160 13.15 11.00 -19.98
C ARG A 160 12.08 11.43 -20.99
N LYS A 161 10.81 11.09 -20.73
CA LYS A 161 9.67 11.44 -21.59
C LYS A 161 8.81 12.59 -21.03
N GLY A 162 9.28 13.30 -20.01
CA GLY A 162 8.48 14.34 -19.34
C GLY A 162 7.56 13.78 -18.26
N GLU A 163 8.13 12.97 -17.35
CA GLU A 163 7.48 12.39 -16.17
C GLU A 163 6.34 11.39 -16.46
N THR A 164 6.26 10.77 -17.62
CA THR A 164 5.22 9.76 -17.93
C THR A 164 5.28 8.56 -16.97
N ILE A 165 4.14 8.02 -16.55
CA ILE A 165 4.11 6.80 -15.72
C ILE A 165 4.07 5.59 -16.64
N VAL A 166 4.91 4.61 -16.35
CA VAL A 166 5.04 3.39 -17.16
C VAL A 166 5.06 2.15 -16.29
N THR A 167 4.82 1.01 -16.91
CA THR A 167 4.86 -0.30 -16.26
C THR A 167 6.16 -1.05 -16.58
N GLY A 168 6.66 -1.81 -15.60
CA GLY A 168 7.87 -2.61 -15.68
C GLY A 168 7.75 -3.95 -14.95
N ILE A 169 8.72 -4.84 -15.13
CA ILE A 169 8.80 -6.10 -14.37
C ILE A 169 9.57 -5.85 -13.05
N ARG A 170 10.56 -4.96 -13.08
CA ARG A 170 11.33 -4.43 -11.95
C ARG A 170 11.62 -2.95 -12.14
N ASP A 171 12.06 -2.29 -11.07
CA ASP A 171 12.52 -0.90 -11.16
C ASP A 171 13.74 -0.81 -12.09
N GLY A 172 13.67 0.03 -13.14
CA GLY A 172 14.72 0.16 -14.17
C GLY A 172 14.65 -0.80 -15.36
N ASP A 173 13.69 -1.73 -15.42
CA ASP A 173 13.53 -2.64 -16.57
C ASP A 173 13.01 -1.93 -17.84
N ARG A 174 13.10 -2.63 -18.99
CA ARG A 174 12.47 -2.18 -20.24
C ARG A 174 10.98 -1.93 -20.02
N LYS A 175 10.61 -0.66 -20.10
CA LYS A 175 9.24 -0.13 -20.02
C LYS A 175 8.32 -0.91 -20.97
N ARG A 176 7.19 -1.40 -20.47
CA ARG A 176 6.23 -2.20 -21.24
C ARG A 176 5.08 -1.38 -21.80
N SER A 177 4.42 -0.59 -20.96
CA SER A 177 3.26 0.22 -21.34
C SER A 177 3.18 1.51 -20.54
N GLU A 178 2.59 2.54 -21.13
CA GLU A 178 2.28 3.79 -20.44
C GLU A 178 0.98 3.62 -19.64
N VAL A 179 0.97 4.11 -18.40
CA VAL A 179 -0.22 4.11 -17.54
C VAL A 179 -1.06 5.36 -17.86
N PRO A 180 -2.39 5.25 -17.98
CA PRO A 180 -3.25 6.41 -18.20
C PRO A 180 -3.12 7.48 -17.11
N ARG A 181 -3.28 8.74 -17.52
CA ARG A 181 -3.21 9.92 -16.65
C ARG A 181 -4.58 10.24 -16.04
N TYR A 182 -5.11 9.34 -15.23
CA TYR A 182 -6.49 9.39 -14.70
C TYR A 182 -6.86 10.76 -14.13
N THR A 183 -6.00 11.35 -13.31
CA THR A 183 -6.31 12.61 -12.62
C THR A 183 -6.16 13.86 -13.50
N ARG A 184 -5.50 13.76 -14.66
CA ARG A 184 -5.24 14.86 -15.62
C ARG A 184 -6.03 14.79 -16.92
N SER A 185 -6.65 13.65 -17.22
CA SER A 185 -7.34 13.43 -18.49
C SER A 185 -8.76 12.95 -18.20
N MET A 186 -9.75 13.71 -18.67
CA MET A 186 -11.16 13.33 -18.49
C MET A 186 -11.46 12.00 -19.19
N ASP A 187 -10.92 11.80 -20.39
CA ASP A 187 -11.05 10.54 -21.13
C ASP A 187 -10.48 9.37 -20.32
N ALA A 188 -9.31 9.53 -19.70
CA ALA A 188 -8.73 8.51 -18.83
C ALA A 188 -9.57 8.28 -17.57
N ALA A 189 -10.06 9.34 -16.92
CA ALA A 189 -10.91 9.25 -15.73
C ALA A 189 -12.21 8.46 -16.03
N LEU A 190 -12.81 8.68 -17.20
CA LEU A 190 -14.03 7.99 -17.63
C LEU A 190 -13.84 6.48 -17.75
N THR A 191 -12.62 5.99 -18.00
CA THR A 191 -12.34 4.54 -18.08
C THR A 191 -12.39 3.83 -16.73
N LEU A 192 -12.43 4.56 -15.61
CA LEU A 192 -12.54 3.99 -14.26
C LEU A 192 -13.95 3.47 -13.94
N TRP A 193 -14.97 4.06 -14.56
CA TRP A 193 -16.36 3.70 -14.38
C TRP A 193 -16.64 2.30 -14.92
N LEU A 194 -17.46 1.53 -14.20
CA LEU A 194 -17.90 0.23 -14.69
C LEU A 194 -18.81 0.40 -15.93
N PRO A 195 -18.77 -0.52 -16.91
CA PRO A 195 -19.51 -0.38 -18.17
C PRO A 195 -21.03 -0.31 -18.03
N ASP A 196 -21.58 -0.75 -16.91
CA ASP A 196 -23.00 -0.86 -16.56
C ASP A 196 -23.55 0.37 -15.82
N VAL A 197 -22.69 1.29 -15.36
CA VAL A 197 -23.15 2.53 -14.71
C VAL A 197 -23.84 3.44 -15.73
N ALA A 198 -25.05 3.95 -15.47
CA ALA A 198 -25.73 4.81 -16.43
C ALA A 198 -24.88 6.02 -16.83
N VAL A 199 -24.83 6.33 -18.14
CA VAL A 199 -23.98 7.40 -18.71
C VAL A 199 -24.21 8.73 -18.00
N GLU A 200 -25.47 9.02 -17.65
CA GLU A 200 -25.91 10.22 -16.92
C GLU A 200 -25.13 10.46 -15.61
N HIS A 201 -24.72 9.40 -14.91
CA HIS A 201 -23.89 9.52 -13.70
C HIS A 201 -22.42 9.81 -14.01
N ARG A 202 -21.93 9.43 -15.20
CA ARG A 202 -20.52 9.56 -15.60
C ARG A 202 -20.17 10.96 -16.14
N VAL A 203 -21.14 11.69 -16.71
CA VAL A 203 -20.89 12.95 -17.45
C VAL A 203 -21.09 14.23 -16.62
N THR A 204 -21.40 14.12 -15.33
CA THR A 204 -21.70 15.29 -14.47
C THR A 204 -20.46 15.99 -13.93
N HIS A 205 -19.27 15.40 -14.06
CA HIS A 205 -18.04 15.90 -13.48
C HIS A 205 -17.23 16.75 -14.47
N LEU A 206 -16.87 17.98 -14.07
CA LEU A 206 -16.11 18.92 -14.91
C LEU A 206 -14.59 18.76 -14.77
N ARG A 207 -14.10 18.22 -13.64
CA ARG A 207 -12.67 17.98 -13.41
C ARG A 207 -12.38 16.48 -13.40
N PRO A 208 -11.27 16.01 -14.00
CA PRO A 208 -10.95 14.59 -14.03
C PRO A 208 -10.79 13.98 -12.62
N VAL A 209 -10.23 14.75 -11.66
CA VAL A 209 -10.08 14.31 -10.27
C VAL A 209 -11.42 14.03 -9.58
N ASP A 210 -12.47 14.80 -9.88
CA ASP A 210 -13.81 14.60 -9.33
C ASP A 210 -14.45 13.34 -9.94
N CYS A 211 -14.27 13.16 -11.25
CA CYS A 211 -14.71 11.97 -11.98
C CYS A 211 -14.04 10.70 -11.43
N CYS A 212 -12.72 10.73 -11.20
CA CYS A 212 -12.00 9.61 -10.57
C CYS A 212 -12.52 9.30 -9.17
N LEU A 213 -12.76 10.32 -8.35
CA LEU A 213 -13.27 10.14 -6.99
C LEU A 213 -14.64 9.46 -7.00
N ALA A 214 -15.56 9.95 -7.82
CA ALA A 214 -16.90 9.38 -7.96
C ALA A 214 -16.86 7.94 -8.48
N ALA A 215 -16.13 7.69 -9.57
CA ALA A 215 -16.00 6.37 -10.17
C ALA A 215 -15.44 5.31 -9.19
N LEU A 216 -14.40 5.67 -8.44
CA LEU A 216 -13.76 4.75 -7.49
C LEU A 216 -14.61 4.55 -6.23
N CYS A 217 -15.32 5.58 -5.76
CA CYS A 217 -16.28 5.44 -4.67
C CYS A 217 -17.44 4.51 -5.05
N ASP A 218 -18.01 4.68 -6.24
CA ASP A 218 -19.07 3.82 -6.77
C ASP A 218 -18.60 2.37 -6.92
N ARG A 219 -17.50 2.15 -7.64
CA ARG A 219 -16.90 0.83 -7.88
C ARG A 219 -16.57 0.06 -6.61
N TRP A 220 -16.24 0.75 -5.53
CA TRP A 220 -15.86 0.15 -4.25
C TRP A 220 -16.94 0.27 -3.17
N ALA A 221 -18.16 0.69 -3.54
CA ALA A 221 -19.29 0.88 -2.63
C ALA A 221 -18.94 1.74 -1.40
N PHE A 222 -18.12 2.79 -1.58
CA PHE A 222 -17.81 3.78 -0.56
C PHE A 222 -18.78 4.96 -0.66
N GLU A 223 -19.53 5.21 0.42
CA GLU A 223 -20.25 6.48 0.58
C GLU A 223 -19.23 7.61 0.82
N VAL A 224 -19.14 8.56 -0.13
CA VAL A 224 -18.26 9.73 -0.08
C VAL A 224 -18.49 10.56 1.20
N GLU A 225 -19.74 10.59 1.67
CA GLU A 225 -20.23 11.32 2.86
C GLU A 225 -19.75 10.67 4.17
N ARG A 226 -19.64 9.34 4.25
CA ARG A 226 -19.16 8.63 5.47
C ARG A 226 -17.71 8.90 5.83
N LEU A 227 -16.88 9.32 4.86
CA LEU A 227 -15.49 9.71 5.11
C LEU A 227 -15.37 11.10 5.78
N GLU A 228 -16.42 11.92 5.76
CA GLU A 228 -16.47 13.21 6.48
C GLU A 228 -16.68 13.02 7.98
N ALA A 229 -17.56 12.10 8.36
CA ALA A 229 -17.87 11.82 9.75
C ALA A 229 -16.64 11.34 10.54
N ALA A 230 -15.69 10.65 9.90
CA ALA A 230 -14.47 10.17 10.53
C ALA A 230 -13.46 11.28 10.91
N ARG A 231 -13.68 12.55 10.51
CA ARG A 231 -12.87 13.71 10.92
C ARG A 231 -13.48 14.52 12.06
N ALA A 232 -14.70 14.20 12.50
CA ALA A 232 -15.36 14.90 13.60
C ALA A 232 -14.94 14.42 15.01
N TRP A 233 -14.06 13.42 15.11
CA TRP A 233 -13.43 13.06 16.39
C TRP A 233 -12.12 13.81 16.54
N LYS A 234 -12.17 14.81 17.44
CA LYS A 234 -11.04 15.57 17.97
C LYS A 234 -9.96 14.66 18.55
#